data_AF-A0A6N7CBQ5-F1
#
_entry.id   AF-A0A6N7CBQ5-F1
#
_cell.length_a   1.000
_cell.length_b   1.000
_cell.length_c   1.000
_cell.angle_alpha   90.00
_cell.angle_beta   90.00
_cell.angle_gamma   90.00
#
_symmetry.space_group_name_H-M   'P 1'
#
loop_
_entity.id
_entity.type
_entity.pdbx_description
1 polymer ?
#
loop_
_entity_poly.entity_id
_entity_poly.type
_entity_poly.pdbx_seq_one_letter_code
_entity_poly.pdbx_strand_id
1 'polypeptide(L)'
;MDAHNAGRTARSLELLHSLSYFVPEVEERLVEAGLEPGRMTYFAGRSAPMGAVGAAVVTATFFNFSPAVVESIIPRAWGLATPAAIVEARYRAVGEAYVRLLGESVTTSPEMAEAAELASIAARGIPGVEGRPLCAGYTEVEWPDSPHLAFWHALTVLREYRGDGHIAALQTAGLSGLESLITHTATGYGFQKKFAITRRAWTQEQWDSACESLRDREILDARGELTAEGKELRQLVEDLTDDLALAPWAALGEDGAARLVELATPWRDAIVAAGVFPAGVFGPKVAVSR
;
A
#
# COMPACT_ATOMS: atom_id res chain seq x y z
N MET A 1 15.20 15.74 8.90
CA MET A 1 14.31 15.32 7.81
C MET A 1 12.98 16.04 7.94
N ASP A 2 12.53 16.70 6.87
CA ASP A 2 11.18 17.26 6.78
C ASP A 2 10.16 16.25 6.20
N ALA A 3 8.86 16.58 6.29
CA ALA A 3 7.77 15.73 5.82
C ALA A 3 7.86 15.44 4.31
N HIS A 4 8.26 16.42 3.51
CA HIS A 4 8.40 16.27 2.07
C HIS A 4 9.45 15.19 1.72
N ASN A 5 10.63 15.25 2.36
CA ASN A 5 11.70 14.28 2.17
C ASN A 5 11.30 12.90 2.69
N ALA A 6 10.61 12.82 3.82
CA ALA A 6 10.05 11.57 4.34
C ALA A 6 9.10 10.91 3.33
N GLY A 7 8.18 11.70 2.75
CA GLY A 7 7.28 11.24 1.69
C GLY A 7 8.03 10.77 0.44
N ARG A 8 9.08 11.48 0.01
CA ARG A 8 9.93 11.06 -1.12
C ARG A 8 10.65 9.74 -0.86
N THR A 9 11.25 9.58 0.32
CA THR A 9 11.91 8.34 0.75
C THR A 9 10.92 7.17 0.72
N ALA A 10 9.75 7.31 1.34
CA ALA A 10 8.73 6.27 1.34
C ALA A 10 8.32 5.86 -0.08
N ARG A 11 8.05 6.83 -0.96
CA ARG A 11 7.67 6.57 -2.36
C ARG A 11 8.77 5.85 -3.14
N SER A 12 10.04 6.13 -2.87
CA SER A 12 11.18 5.51 -3.56
C SER A 12 11.35 4.02 -3.24
N LEU A 13 10.83 3.57 -2.08
CA LEU A 13 10.93 2.21 -1.59
C LEU A 13 9.63 1.40 -1.83
N GLU A 14 8.52 2.05 -2.17
CA GLU A 14 7.19 1.45 -2.27
C GLU A 14 7.13 0.20 -3.17
N LEU A 15 7.86 0.18 -4.29
CA LEU A 15 7.82 -0.95 -5.23
C LEU A 15 8.46 -2.23 -4.65
N LEU A 16 9.39 -2.11 -3.71
CA LEU A 16 9.99 -3.26 -3.03
C LEU A 16 8.95 -3.96 -2.13
N HIS A 17 8.06 -3.20 -1.51
CA HIS A 17 6.90 -3.76 -0.81
C HIS A 17 5.83 -4.28 -1.77
N SER A 18 5.42 -3.40 -2.69
CA SER A 18 4.25 -3.58 -3.54
C SER A 18 4.37 -4.73 -4.53
N LEU A 19 5.57 -5.25 -4.81
CA LEU A 19 5.75 -6.45 -5.63
C LEU A 19 4.91 -7.63 -5.14
N SER A 20 4.68 -7.72 -3.81
CA SER A 20 3.88 -8.79 -3.20
C SER A 20 2.43 -8.84 -3.71
N TYR A 21 1.93 -7.79 -4.35
CA TYR A 21 0.60 -7.77 -4.96
C TYR A 21 0.54 -8.27 -6.41
N PHE A 22 1.71 -8.56 -7.02
CA PHE A 22 1.83 -8.84 -8.44
C PHE A 22 2.62 -10.11 -8.77
N VAL A 23 3.55 -10.51 -7.91
CA VAL A 23 4.32 -11.74 -8.11
C VAL A 23 3.42 -12.98 -7.95
N PRO A 24 3.54 -13.99 -8.83
CA PRO A 24 2.66 -15.16 -8.81
C PRO A 24 2.77 -15.99 -7.52
N GLU A 25 3.95 -16.02 -6.90
CA GLU A 25 4.22 -16.80 -5.69
C GLU A 25 3.24 -16.47 -4.56
N VAL A 26 2.81 -15.20 -4.46
CA VAL A 26 1.88 -14.79 -3.40
C VAL A 26 0.50 -15.41 -3.62
N GLU A 27 -0.01 -15.44 -4.85
CA GLU A 27 -1.27 -16.12 -5.12
C GLU A 27 -1.13 -17.64 -4.94
N GLU A 28 -0.05 -18.23 -5.46
CA GLU A 28 0.24 -19.66 -5.36
C GLU A 28 0.27 -20.14 -3.90
N ARG A 29 1.06 -19.51 -3.03
CA ARG A 29 1.16 -19.90 -1.61
C ARG A 29 -0.11 -19.64 -0.82
N LEU A 30 -0.84 -18.56 -1.13
CA LEU A 30 -2.10 -18.28 -0.47
C LEU A 30 -3.21 -19.25 -0.87
N VAL A 31 -3.20 -19.73 -2.11
CA VAL A 31 -4.08 -20.81 -2.57
C VAL A 31 -3.71 -22.14 -1.93
N GLU A 32 -2.41 -22.48 -1.84
CA GLU A 32 -1.93 -23.65 -1.09
C GLU A 32 -2.37 -23.61 0.39
N ALA A 33 -2.42 -22.42 0.99
CA ALA A 33 -2.90 -22.23 2.36
C ALA A 33 -4.43 -22.36 2.51
N GLY A 34 -5.17 -22.52 1.40
CA GLY A 34 -6.60 -22.80 1.37
C GLY A 34 -7.48 -21.69 0.80
N LEU A 35 -6.91 -20.53 0.42
CA LEU A 35 -7.70 -19.44 -0.17
C LEU A 35 -8.08 -19.74 -1.62
N GLU A 36 -9.12 -19.05 -2.10
CA GLU A 36 -9.46 -19.03 -3.51
C GLU A 36 -8.60 -17.99 -4.26
N PRO A 37 -8.24 -18.23 -5.53
CA PRO A 37 -7.43 -17.28 -6.30
C PRO A 37 -8.16 -15.95 -6.54
N GLY A 38 -7.40 -14.92 -6.93
CA GLY A 38 -7.92 -13.61 -7.32
C GLY A 38 -8.04 -12.64 -6.15
N ARG A 39 -9.22 -12.04 -5.95
CA ARG A 39 -9.36 -10.94 -4.96
C ARG A 39 -9.24 -11.42 -3.51
N MET A 40 -9.55 -12.69 -3.24
CA MET A 40 -9.49 -13.25 -1.90
C MET A 40 -8.06 -13.25 -1.36
N THR A 41 -7.08 -13.65 -2.17
CA THR A 41 -5.65 -13.60 -1.78
C THR A 41 -5.20 -12.19 -1.44
N TYR A 42 -5.65 -11.17 -2.18
CA TYR A 42 -5.35 -9.76 -1.88
C TYR A 42 -5.96 -9.30 -0.55
N PHE A 43 -7.29 -9.45 -0.38
CA PHE A 43 -7.99 -8.94 0.79
C PHE A 43 -7.58 -9.69 2.06
N ALA A 44 -7.63 -11.02 2.03
CA ALA A 44 -7.28 -11.84 3.17
C ALA A 44 -5.78 -11.76 3.47
N GLY A 45 -4.93 -11.83 2.44
CA GLY A 45 -3.47 -11.75 2.59
C GLY A 45 -2.98 -10.44 3.21
N ARG A 46 -3.63 -9.31 2.92
CA ARG A 46 -3.27 -8.01 3.50
C ARG A 46 -3.93 -7.72 4.85
N SER A 47 -5.11 -8.27 5.13
CA SER A 47 -5.84 -8.04 6.38
C SER A 47 -5.53 -9.06 7.49
N ALA A 48 -4.99 -10.23 7.16
CA ALA A 48 -4.72 -11.31 8.11
C ALA A 48 -3.90 -10.91 9.36
N PRO A 49 -2.94 -9.97 9.30
CA PRO A 49 -2.24 -9.52 10.52
C PRO A 49 -3.16 -8.85 11.55
N MET A 50 -4.33 -8.32 11.17
CA MET A 50 -5.33 -7.82 12.13
C MET A 50 -6.16 -8.94 12.78
N GLY A 51 -5.89 -10.21 12.44
CA GLY A 51 -6.73 -11.35 12.80
C GLY A 51 -7.95 -11.52 11.90
N ALA A 52 -8.88 -12.39 12.31
CA ALA A 52 -10.10 -12.72 11.57
C ALA A 52 -11.20 -11.65 11.74
N VAL A 53 -10.86 -10.39 11.50
CA VAL A 53 -11.79 -9.26 11.65
C VAL A 53 -12.93 -9.30 10.63
N GLY A 54 -14.09 -8.77 10.99
CA GLY A 54 -15.26 -8.76 10.12
C GLY A 54 -15.06 -7.90 8.86
N ALA A 55 -15.84 -8.18 7.81
CA ALA A 55 -15.76 -7.48 6.53
C ALA A 55 -15.86 -5.94 6.66
N ALA A 56 -16.68 -5.43 7.58
CA ALA A 56 -16.79 -3.99 7.83
C ALA A 56 -15.47 -3.35 8.30
N VAL A 57 -14.70 -4.05 9.14
CA VAL A 57 -13.37 -3.59 9.60
C VAL A 57 -12.39 -3.58 8.41
N VAL A 58 -12.41 -4.61 7.57
CA VAL A 58 -11.58 -4.64 6.36
C VAL A 58 -11.99 -3.54 5.39
N THR A 59 -13.28 -3.29 5.18
CA THR A 59 -13.77 -2.17 4.35
C THR A 59 -13.25 -0.83 4.86
N ALA A 60 -13.26 -0.61 6.17
CA ALA A 60 -12.76 0.63 6.77
C ALA A 60 -11.27 0.87 6.48
N THR A 61 -10.43 -0.17 6.55
CA THR A 61 -8.97 -0.05 6.35
C THR A 61 -8.55 -0.16 4.88
N PHE A 62 -9.42 -0.67 4.01
CA PHE A 62 -9.21 -0.73 2.56
C PHE A 62 -9.86 0.44 1.82
N PHE A 63 -10.58 1.29 2.55
CA PHE A 63 -11.13 2.62 2.27
C PHE A 63 -11.80 2.86 0.91
N ASN A 64 -11.08 2.71 -0.21
CA ASN A 64 -11.55 3.03 -1.54
C ASN A 64 -12.11 1.84 -2.33
N PHE A 65 -12.20 0.66 -1.72
CA PHE A 65 -12.92 -0.49 -2.29
C PHE A 65 -14.40 -0.41 -1.97
N SER A 66 -15.23 -0.92 -2.89
CA SER A 66 -16.66 -1.10 -2.64
C SER A 66 -16.87 -2.06 -1.46
N PRO A 67 -17.70 -1.71 -0.47
CA PRO A 67 -18.00 -2.60 0.66
C PRO A 67 -18.52 -3.97 0.21
N ALA A 68 -19.34 -4.00 -0.86
CA ALA A 68 -19.96 -5.21 -1.37
C ALA A 68 -18.95 -6.30 -1.79
N VAL A 69 -17.81 -5.92 -2.39
CA VAL A 69 -16.80 -6.92 -2.77
C VAL A 69 -16.10 -7.48 -1.53
N VAL A 70 -15.85 -6.66 -0.52
CA VAL A 70 -15.18 -7.08 0.73
C VAL A 70 -16.11 -8.03 1.50
N GLU A 71 -17.39 -7.68 1.60
CA GLU A 71 -18.44 -8.50 2.24
C GLU A 71 -18.60 -9.88 1.58
N SER A 72 -18.49 -9.96 0.25
CA SER A 72 -18.56 -11.25 -0.45
C SER A 72 -17.35 -12.18 -0.23
N ILE A 73 -16.23 -11.63 0.25
CA ILE A 73 -14.94 -12.33 0.27
C ILE A 73 -14.50 -12.69 1.69
N ILE A 74 -14.48 -11.70 2.59
CA ILE A 74 -13.79 -11.83 3.88
C ILE A 74 -14.38 -12.92 4.78
N PRO A 75 -15.71 -13.05 4.95
CA PRO A 75 -16.29 -14.11 5.77
C PRO A 75 -15.92 -15.51 5.25
N ARG A 76 -15.86 -15.69 3.92
CA ARG A 76 -15.46 -16.96 3.31
C ARG A 76 -13.97 -17.24 3.52
N ALA A 77 -13.11 -16.25 3.33
CA ALA A 77 -11.67 -16.40 3.50
C ALA A 77 -11.30 -16.94 4.90
N TRP A 78 -11.91 -16.39 5.95
CA TRP A 78 -11.68 -16.84 7.33
C TRP A 78 -12.23 -18.23 7.64
N GLY A 79 -13.21 -18.71 6.86
CA GLY A 79 -13.68 -20.10 6.93
C GLY A 79 -12.77 -21.09 6.20
N LEU A 80 -11.89 -20.61 5.33
CA LEU A 80 -11.00 -21.44 4.51
C LEU A 80 -9.59 -21.56 5.10
N ALA A 81 -9.05 -20.48 5.64
CA ALA A 81 -7.70 -20.44 6.19
C ALA A 81 -7.63 -19.54 7.43
N THR A 82 -6.79 -19.91 8.39
CA THR A 82 -6.56 -19.07 9.58
C THR A 82 -5.69 -17.87 9.22
N PRO A 83 -5.86 -16.72 9.90
CA PRO A 83 -4.99 -15.56 9.67
C PRO A 83 -3.51 -15.88 9.82
N ALA A 84 -3.13 -16.73 10.80
CA ALA A 84 -1.74 -17.16 10.99
C ALA A 84 -1.18 -17.93 9.77
N ALA A 85 -1.94 -18.90 9.23
CA ALA A 85 -1.52 -19.65 8.05
C ALA A 85 -1.39 -18.75 6.80
N ILE A 86 -2.27 -17.76 6.66
CA ILE A 86 -2.23 -16.77 5.58
C ILE A 86 -0.98 -15.89 5.69
N VAL A 87 -0.65 -15.43 6.91
CA VAL A 87 0.57 -14.65 7.16
C VAL A 87 1.80 -15.48 6.83
N GLU A 88 1.91 -16.71 7.36
CA GLU A 88 3.04 -17.60 7.07
C GLU A 88 3.24 -17.82 5.57
N ALA A 89 2.16 -18.16 4.85
CA ALA A 89 2.19 -18.37 3.41
C ALA A 89 2.63 -17.10 2.64
N ARG A 90 2.19 -15.92 3.08
CA ARG A 90 2.59 -14.65 2.47
C ARG A 90 4.08 -14.38 2.64
N TYR A 91 4.64 -14.57 3.84
CA TYR A 91 6.08 -14.36 4.07
C TYR A 91 6.93 -15.34 3.28
N ARG A 92 6.51 -16.62 3.23
CA ARG A 92 7.17 -17.62 2.39
C ARG A 92 7.19 -17.19 0.92
N ALA A 93 6.05 -16.79 0.37
CA ALA A 93 5.94 -16.33 -1.01
C ALA A 93 6.85 -15.13 -1.31
N VAL A 94 6.89 -14.14 -0.41
CA VAL A 94 7.76 -12.98 -0.58
C VAL A 94 9.23 -13.38 -0.57
N GLY A 95 9.64 -14.28 0.33
CA GLY A 95 11.02 -14.78 0.37
C GLY A 95 11.41 -15.46 -0.93
N GLU A 96 10.56 -16.35 -1.44
CA GLU A 96 10.76 -17.03 -2.72
C GLU A 96 10.85 -16.05 -3.89
N ALA A 97 9.95 -15.05 -3.94
CA ALA A 97 9.95 -14.02 -4.97
C ALA A 97 11.21 -13.14 -4.92
N TYR A 98 11.66 -12.73 -3.73
CA TYR A 98 12.89 -11.96 -3.56
C TYR A 98 14.12 -12.74 -4.04
N VAL A 99 14.24 -14.02 -3.67
CA VAL A 99 15.34 -14.89 -4.12
C VAL A 99 15.33 -15.06 -5.63
N ARG A 100 14.15 -15.28 -6.25
CA ARG A 100 14.04 -15.41 -7.71
C ARG A 100 14.40 -14.12 -8.43
N LEU A 101 13.95 -12.97 -7.93
CA LEU A 101 14.09 -11.68 -8.62
C LEU A 101 15.46 -11.03 -8.42
N LEU A 102 16.07 -11.20 -7.23
CA LEU A 102 17.31 -10.53 -6.86
C LEU A 102 18.51 -11.50 -6.75
N GLY A 103 18.26 -12.79 -6.60
CA GLY A 103 19.28 -13.82 -6.41
C GLY A 103 19.67 -14.01 -4.94
N GLU A 104 20.05 -15.23 -4.58
CA GLU A 104 20.46 -15.59 -3.22
C GLU A 104 21.68 -14.80 -2.73
N SER A 105 22.61 -14.47 -3.63
CA SER A 105 23.78 -13.66 -3.30
C SER A 105 23.41 -12.23 -2.85
N VAL A 106 22.27 -11.70 -3.31
CA VAL A 106 21.76 -10.39 -2.88
C VAL A 106 20.95 -10.53 -1.60
N THR A 107 20.05 -11.52 -1.51
CA THR A 107 19.15 -11.66 -0.36
C THR A 107 19.85 -12.07 0.94
N THR A 108 21.08 -12.56 0.85
CA THR A 108 21.96 -12.91 1.97
C THR A 108 23.16 -11.95 2.14
N SER A 109 23.21 -10.86 1.36
CA SER A 109 24.35 -9.97 1.33
C SER A 109 24.43 -9.06 2.58
N PRO A 110 25.63 -8.56 2.93
CA PRO A 110 25.77 -7.54 3.97
C PRO A 110 24.96 -6.28 3.70
N GLU A 111 24.83 -5.87 2.42
CA GLU A 111 24.02 -4.73 2.00
C GLU A 111 22.53 -4.93 2.27
N MET A 112 22.00 -6.14 2.06
CA MET A 112 20.62 -6.48 2.42
C MET A 112 20.41 -6.44 3.93
N ALA A 113 21.38 -6.92 4.71
CA ALA A 113 21.34 -6.82 6.17
C ALA A 113 21.39 -5.36 6.66
N GLU A 114 22.23 -4.52 6.06
CA GLU A 114 22.30 -3.08 6.35
C GLU A 114 20.97 -2.39 6.03
N ALA A 115 20.39 -2.66 4.85
CA ALA A 115 19.10 -2.10 4.46
C ALA A 115 17.96 -2.55 5.39
N ALA A 116 17.97 -3.83 5.80
CA ALA A 116 17.01 -4.37 6.76
C ALA A 116 17.12 -3.66 8.12
N GLU A 117 18.33 -3.41 8.61
CA GLU A 117 18.56 -2.71 9.88
C GLU A 117 18.09 -1.25 9.80
N LEU A 118 18.46 -0.51 8.76
CA LEU A 118 18.02 0.87 8.55
C LEU A 118 16.50 0.99 8.45
N ALA A 119 15.85 0.10 7.67
CA ALA A 119 14.39 0.07 7.59
C ALA A 119 13.76 -0.31 8.94
N SER A 120 14.38 -1.21 9.69
CA SER A 120 13.92 -1.61 11.02
C SER A 120 14.02 -0.47 12.04
N ILE A 121 15.09 0.34 11.99
CA ILE A 121 15.23 1.55 12.82
C ILE A 121 14.07 2.51 12.54
N ALA A 122 13.77 2.76 11.27
CA ALA A 122 12.63 3.60 10.91
C ALA A 122 11.31 3.00 11.44
N ALA A 123 11.03 1.73 11.15
CA ALA A 123 9.80 1.07 11.58
C ALA A 123 9.62 1.06 13.11
N ARG A 124 10.70 0.81 13.87
CA ARG A 124 10.70 0.86 15.34
C ARG A 124 10.61 2.28 15.89
N GLY A 125 10.88 3.30 15.06
CA GLY A 125 10.67 4.71 15.36
C GLY A 125 9.21 5.16 15.28
N ILE A 126 8.26 4.28 14.95
CA ILE A 126 6.82 4.57 15.05
C ILE A 126 6.47 4.83 16.51
N PRO A 127 5.91 6.01 16.85
CA PRO A 127 5.65 6.39 18.25
C PRO A 127 4.48 5.64 18.87
N GLY A 128 3.54 5.14 18.05
CA GLY A 128 2.33 4.47 18.48
C GLY A 128 1.45 4.06 17.28
N VAL A 129 0.51 3.16 17.52
CA VAL A 129 -0.38 2.58 16.49
C VAL A 129 -1.84 3.05 16.61
N GLU A 130 -2.10 4.05 17.45
CA GLU A 130 -3.43 4.59 17.69
C GLU A 130 -4.04 5.11 16.38
N GLY A 131 -5.21 4.59 16.01
CA GLY A 131 -5.86 4.90 14.73
C GLY A 131 -5.14 4.32 13.51
N ARG A 132 -4.19 3.39 13.69
CA ARG A 132 -3.41 2.73 12.65
C ARG A 132 -3.63 1.21 12.65
N PRO A 133 -4.84 0.72 12.34
CA PRO A 133 -5.20 -0.68 12.51
C PRO A 133 -4.40 -1.66 11.63
N LEU A 134 -4.06 -1.31 10.38
CA LEU A 134 -3.24 -2.19 9.55
C LEU A 134 -1.80 -2.19 10.05
N CYS A 135 -1.26 -1.03 10.39
CA CYS A 135 0.05 -0.95 11.03
C CYS A 135 0.09 -1.79 12.31
N ALA A 136 -0.92 -1.66 13.19
CA ALA A 136 -1.03 -2.39 14.44
C ALA A 136 -0.96 -3.90 14.22
N GLY A 137 -1.74 -4.42 13.27
CA GLY A 137 -1.70 -5.85 12.94
C GLY A 137 -0.32 -6.32 12.48
N TYR A 138 0.37 -5.54 11.62
CA TYR A 138 1.72 -5.91 11.18
C TYR A 138 2.77 -5.79 12.28
N THR A 139 2.61 -4.89 13.25
CA THR A 139 3.54 -4.80 14.40
C THR A 139 3.42 -5.98 15.38
N GLU A 140 2.33 -6.75 15.31
CA GLU A 140 2.16 -7.98 16.10
C GLU A 140 2.74 -9.23 15.42
N VAL A 141 3.11 -9.14 14.13
CA VAL A 141 3.78 -10.24 13.43
C VAL A 141 5.22 -10.36 13.95
N GLU A 142 5.64 -11.58 14.25
CA GLU A 142 7.02 -11.87 14.67
C GLU A 142 8.03 -11.39 13.62
N TRP A 143 9.09 -10.72 14.09
CA TRP A 143 10.09 -10.14 13.20
C TRP A 143 10.87 -11.25 12.50
N PRO A 144 10.96 -11.27 11.16
CA PRO A 144 11.70 -12.31 10.47
C PRO A 144 13.21 -12.26 10.73
N ASP A 145 13.85 -13.42 10.83
CA ASP A 145 15.32 -13.52 11.00
C ASP A 145 16.09 -13.29 9.69
N SER A 146 15.51 -13.65 8.54
CA SER A 146 16.23 -13.50 7.27
C SER A 146 16.28 -12.02 6.84
N PRO A 147 17.45 -11.49 6.41
CA PRO A 147 17.60 -10.06 6.12
C PRO A 147 16.56 -9.50 5.14
N HIS A 148 16.31 -10.20 4.03
CA HIS A 148 15.36 -9.75 3.01
C HIS A 148 13.89 -9.78 3.49
N LEU A 149 13.51 -10.72 4.37
CA LEU A 149 12.17 -10.71 4.97
C LEU A 149 12.04 -9.65 6.06
N ALA A 150 13.07 -9.43 6.87
CA ALA A 150 13.10 -8.34 7.85
C ALA A 150 13.00 -6.98 7.14
N PHE A 151 13.70 -6.81 6.03
CA PHE A 151 13.61 -5.62 5.17
C PHE A 151 12.18 -5.44 4.62
N TRP A 152 11.60 -6.46 3.99
CA TRP A 152 10.23 -6.38 3.47
C TRP A 152 9.19 -6.14 4.57
N HIS A 153 9.34 -6.78 5.72
CA HIS A 153 8.50 -6.57 6.90
C HIS A 153 8.54 -5.11 7.35
N ALA A 154 9.74 -4.54 7.52
CA ALA A 154 9.89 -3.14 7.93
C ALA A 154 9.25 -2.18 6.92
N LEU A 155 9.45 -2.41 5.61
CA LEU A 155 8.77 -1.64 4.57
C LEU A 155 7.24 -1.79 4.64
N THR A 156 6.74 -2.98 4.95
CA THR A 156 5.30 -3.24 5.12
C THR A 156 4.74 -2.42 6.28
N VAL A 157 5.40 -2.46 7.45
CA VAL A 157 4.99 -1.69 8.64
C VAL A 157 4.98 -0.18 8.33
N LEU A 158 6.06 0.35 7.74
CA LEU A 158 6.15 1.77 7.34
C LEU A 158 5.07 2.18 6.35
N ARG A 159 4.78 1.31 5.37
CA ARG A 159 3.75 1.54 4.36
C ARG A 159 2.35 1.50 4.95
N GLU A 160 2.06 0.58 5.86
CA GLU A 160 0.75 0.49 6.49
C GLU A 160 0.55 1.62 7.49
N TYR A 161 1.61 2.03 8.22
CA TYR A 161 1.61 3.26 9.01
C TYR A 161 1.23 4.47 8.15
N ARG A 162 1.95 4.73 7.04
CA ARG A 162 1.61 5.83 6.11
C ARG A 162 0.20 5.69 5.55
N GLY A 163 -0.22 4.47 5.20
CA GLY A 163 -1.53 4.18 4.62
C GLY A 163 -2.70 4.49 5.55
N ASP A 164 -2.61 4.09 6.81
CA ASP A 164 -3.63 4.40 7.81
C ASP A 164 -3.69 5.93 8.09
N GLY A 165 -2.54 6.61 8.04
CA GLY A 165 -2.48 8.08 8.12
C GLY A 165 -3.14 8.77 6.92
N HIS A 166 -2.96 8.21 5.73
CA HIS A 166 -3.63 8.69 4.53
C HIS A 166 -5.16 8.57 4.64
N ILE A 167 -5.67 7.50 5.25
CA ILE A 167 -7.10 7.34 5.53
C ILE A 167 -7.57 8.45 6.49
N ALA A 168 -6.81 8.74 7.54
CA ALA A 168 -7.14 9.84 8.46
C ALA A 168 -7.13 11.22 7.75
N ALA A 169 -6.17 11.46 6.85
CA ALA A 169 -6.12 12.68 6.04
C ALA A 169 -7.33 12.80 5.09
N LEU A 170 -7.73 11.71 4.43
CA LEU A 170 -8.92 11.67 3.58
C LEU A 170 -10.21 11.95 4.35
N GLN A 171 -10.36 11.36 5.54
CA GLN A 171 -11.50 11.63 6.41
C GLN A 171 -11.52 13.07 6.91
N THR A 172 -10.36 13.63 7.27
CA THR A 172 -10.21 15.04 7.66
C THR A 172 -10.62 15.98 6.52
N ALA A 173 -10.31 15.61 5.28
CA ALA A 173 -10.71 16.32 4.07
C ALA A 173 -12.18 16.08 3.66
N GLY A 174 -12.94 15.29 4.42
CA GLY A 174 -14.35 14.99 4.13
C GLY A 174 -14.54 14.26 2.81
N LEU A 175 -13.62 13.37 2.45
CA LEU A 175 -13.71 12.50 1.28
C LEU A 175 -14.11 11.09 1.70
N SER A 176 -15.19 10.57 1.12
CA SER A 176 -15.52 9.15 1.21
C SER A 176 -14.51 8.28 0.45
N GLY A 177 -14.61 6.96 0.65
CA GLY A 177 -13.81 5.98 -0.09
C GLY A 177 -13.88 6.15 -1.61
N LEU A 178 -15.09 6.31 -2.16
CA LEU A 178 -15.30 6.47 -3.60
C LEU A 178 -14.85 7.86 -4.08
N GLU A 179 -15.15 8.93 -3.35
CA GLU A 179 -14.70 10.27 -3.70
C GLU A 179 -13.17 10.38 -3.68
N SER A 180 -12.49 9.69 -2.75
CA SER A 180 -11.02 9.62 -2.72
C SER A 180 -10.46 8.97 -3.98
N LEU A 181 -11.11 7.92 -4.48
CA LEU A 181 -10.72 7.24 -5.72
C LEU A 181 -10.93 8.14 -6.93
N ILE A 182 -12.10 8.80 -7.01
CA ILE A 182 -12.47 9.70 -8.11
C ILE A 182 -11.48 10.88 -8.18
N THR A 183 -11.29 11.58 -7.06
CA THR A 183 -10.42 12.76 -7.01
C THR A 183 -8.98 12.41 -7.30
N HIS A 184 -8.47 11.26 -6.83
CA HIS A 184 -7.14 10.78 -7.19
C HIS A 184 -7.03 10.42 -8.68
N THR A 185 -8.03 9.76 -9.27
CA THR A 185 -8.09 9.53 -10.73
C THR A 185 -8.06 10.85 -11.51
N ALA A 186 -8.79 11.87 -11.06
CA ALA A 186 -8.86 13.19 -11.70
C ALA A 186 -7.53 13.98 -11.66
N THR A 187 -6.59 13.64 -10.75
CA THR A 187 -5.24 14.23 -10.78
C THR A 187 -4.45 13.86 -12.04
N GLY A 188 -4.76 12.72 -12.66
CA GLY A 188 -3.98 12.08 -13.72
C GLY A 188 -2.80 11.23 -13.23
N TYR A 189 -2.54 11.20 -11.92
CA TYR A 189 -1.54 10.31 -11.28
C TYR A 189 -2.15 9.01 -10.73
N GLY A 190 -3.46 8.99 -10.47
CA GLY A 190 -4.19 7.80 -10.04
C GLY A 190 -4.41 6.76 -11.15
N PHE A 191 -5.32 5.81 -10.94
CA PHE A 191 -5.69 4.84 -11.97
C PHE A 191 -6.50 5.49 -13.10
N GLN A 192 -6.43 4.91 -14.30
CA GLN A 192 -7.40 5.21 -15.35
C GLN A 192 -8.84 4.87 -14.89
N LYS A 193 -9.83 5.72 -15.19
CA LYS A 193 -11.23 5.59 -14.70
C LYS A 193 -11.78 4.16 -14.82
N LYS A 194 -11.74 3.57 -16.02
CA LYS A 194 -12.27 2.22 -16.27
C LYS A 194 -11.61 1.16 -15.38
N PHE A 195 -10.28 1.26 -15.22
CA PHE A 195 -9.53 0.37 -14.36
C PHE A 195 -9.88 0.60 -12.88
N ALA A 196 -10.00 1.86 -12.45
CA ALA A 196 -10.35 2.25 -11.09
C ALA A 196 -11.70 1.65 -10.66
N ILE A 197 -12.75 1.86 -11.45
CA ILE A 197 -14.10 1.32 -11.24
C ILE A 197 -14.05 -0.19 -11.13
N THR A 198 -13.47 -0.85 -12.15
CA THR A 198 -13.44 -2.31 -12.23
C THR A 198 -12.67 -2.93 -11.08
N ARG A 199 -11.47 -2.42 -10.79
CA ARG A 199 -10.56 -2.99 -9.79
C ARG A 199 -11.06 -2.76 -8.36
N ARG A 200 -11.68 -1.61 -8.10
CA ARG A 200 -12.24 -1.27 -6.78
C ARG A 200 -13.70 -1.72 -6.61
N ALA A 201 -14.28 -2.34 -7.64
CA ALA A 201 -15.60 -2.97 -7.64
C ALA A 201 -16.77 -2.02 -7.41
N TRP A 202 -16.64 -0.77 -7.87
CA TRP A 202 -17.73 0.20 -7.88
C TRP A 202 -18.57 0.05 -9.15
N THR A 203 -19.85 0.40 -9.09
CA THR A 203 -20.68 0.49 -10.29
C THR A 203 -20.49 1.84 -10.98
N GLN A 204 -20.86 1.93 -12.26
CA GLN A 204 -20.85 3.20 -12.99
C GLN A 204 -21.83 4.22 -12.36
N GLU A 205 -22.99 3.75 -11.91
CA GLU A 205 -24.00 4.58 -11.23
C GLU A 205 -23.48 5.18 -9.93
N GLN A 206 -22.82 4.38 -9.08
CA GLN A 206 -22.19 4.87 -7.85
C GLN A 206 -21.12 5.92 -8.16
N TRP A 207 -20.29 5.66 -9.18
CA TRP A 207 -19.27 6.60 -9.63
C TRP A 207 -19.88 7.93 -10.08
N ASP A 208 -20.92 7.88 -10.90
CA ASP A 208 -21.55 9.08 -11.46
C ASP A 208 -22.26 9.90 -10.38
N SER A 209 -22.96 9.25 -9.46
CA SER A 209 -23.57 9.92 -8.29
C SER A 209 -22.52 10.59 -7.39
N ALA A 210 -21.38 9.93 -7.14
CA ALA A 210 -20.29 10.55 -6.38
C ALA A 210 -19.61 11.70 -7.15
N CYS A 211 -19.53 11.62 -8.48
CA CYS A 211 -19.08 12.75 -9.30
C CYS A 211 -20.05 13.94 -9.23
N GLU A 212 -21.37 13.71 -9.18
CA GLU A 212 -22.37 14.77 -8.98
C GLU A 212 -22.18 15.47 -7.62
N SER A 213 -22.07 14.71 -6.53
CA SER A 213 -21.76 15.25 -5.19
C SER A 213 -20.48 16.10 -5.19
N LEU A 214 -19.43 15.64 -5.86
CA LEU A 214 -18.17 16.39 -5.96
C LEU A 214 -18.27 17.67 -6.80
N ARG A 215 -19.15 17.70 -7.81
CA ARG A 215 -19.42 18.93 -8.59
C ARG A 215 -20.25 19.92 -7.80
N ASP A 216 -21.25 19.46 -7.05
CA ASP A 216 -22.05 20.31 -6.17
C ASP A 216 -21.20 20.97 -5.06
N ARG A 217 -20.08 20.33 -4.69
CA ARG A 217 -19.07 20.84 -3.76
C ARG A 217 -17.95 21.64 -4.45
N GLU A 218 -18.05 21.89 -5.75
CA GLU A 218 -17.04 22.59 -6.55
C GLU A 218 -15.64 21.96 -6.52
N ILE A 219 -15.52 20.65 -6.23
CA ILE A 219 -14.26 19.90 -6.24
C ILE A 219 -13.93 19.40 -7.65
N LEU A 220 -14.97 19.07 -8.43
CA LEU A 220 -14.86 18.71 -9.84
C LEU A 220 -15.61 19.70 -10.72
N ASP A 221 -15.11 19.89 -11.94
CA ASP A 221 -15.80 20.65 -12.96
C ASP A 221 -16.76 19.79 -13.80
N ALA A 222 -17.41 20.40 -14.79
CA ALA A 222 -18.32 19.72 -15.70
C ALA A 222 -17.65 18.60 -16.53
N ARG A 223 -16.32 18.67 -16.73
CA ARG A 223 -15.52 17.68 -17.45
C ARG A 223 -15.05 16.53 -16.54
N GLY A 224 -15.25 16.66 -15.23
CA GLY A 224 -14.76 15.70 -14.23
C GLY A 224 -13.28 15.89 -13.90
N GLU A 225 -12.73 17.07 -14.20
CA GLU A 225 -11.38 17.48 -13.83
C GLU A 225 -11.41 18.20 -12.46
N LEU A 226 -10.30 18.18 -11.72
CA LEU A 226 -10.20 18.94 -10.47
C LEU A 226 -10.23 20.45 -10.75
N THR A 227 -11.09 21.17 -10.02
CA THR A 227 -11.10 22.63 -9.91
C THR A 227 -9.85 23.15 -9.18
N ALA A 228 -9.76 24.45 -8.90
CA ALA A 228 -8.69 24.99 -8.06
C ALA A 228 -8.84 24.46 -6.62
N GLU A 229 -10.05 24.53 -6.10
CA GLU A 229 -10.46 24.05 -4.78
C GLU A 229 -10.23 22.54 -4.65
N GLY A 230 -10.54 21.77 -5.70
CA GLY A 230 -10.26 20.33 -5.73
C GLY A 230 -8.77 20.00 -5.72
N LYS A 231 -7.93 20.81 -6.36
CA LYS A 231 -6.47 20.66 -6.30
C LYS A 231 -5.93 21.00 -4.91
N GLU A 232 -6.40 22.09 -4.31
CA GLU A 232 -6.05 22.49 -2.94
C GLU A 232 -6.45 21.41 -1.93
N LEU A 233 -7.66 20.84 -2.05
CA LEU A 233 -8.12 19.73 -1.22
C LEU A 233 -7.20 18.51 -1.34
N ARG A 234 -6.78 18.16 -2.57
CA ARG A 234 -5.84 17.05 -2.78
C ARG A 234 -4.46 17.37 -2.21
N GLN A 235 -3.98 18.59 -2.36
CA GLN A 235 -2.70 19.00 -1.77
C GLN A 235 -2.73 18.90 -0.25
N LEU A 236 -3.81 19.37 0.39
CA LEU A 236 -4.02 19.22 1.83
C LEU A 236 -3.96 17.75 2.28
N VAL A 237 -4.61 16.84 1.53
CA VAL A 237 -4.56 15.40 1.83
C VAL A 237 -3.12 14.88 1.77
N GLU A 238 -2.35 15.24 0.75
CA GLU A 238 -0.96 14.77 0.62
C GLU A 238 -0.05 15.37 1.70
N ASP A 239 -0.20 16.66 2.01
CA ASP A 239 0.57 17.34 3.06
C ASP A 239 0.31 16.71 4.44
N LEU A 240 -0.97 16.52 4.80
CA LEU A 240 -1.34 15.82 6.04
C LEU A 240 -0.83 14.38 6.05
N THR A 241 -0.83 13.70 4.91
CA THR A 241 -0.31 12.32 4.83
C THR A 241 1.19 12.27 5.10
N ASP A 242 1.94 13.19 4.51
CA ASP A 242 3.40 13.24 4.67
C ASP A 242 3.78 13.69 6.10
N ASP A 243 3.03 14.62 6.70
CA ASP A 243 3.18 15.00 8.13
C ASP A 243 2.89 13.82 9.06
N LEU A 244 1.77 13.13 8.86
CA LEU A 244 1.37 11.97 9.66
C LEU A 244 2.29 10.76 9.51
N ALA A 245 3.14 10.75 8.48
CA ALA A 245 4.10 9.69 8.18
C ALA A 245 5.55 10.05 8.57
N LEU A 246 5.80 11.26 9.09
CA LEU A 246 7.16 11.78 9.32
C LEU A 246 7.95 11.01 10.39
N ALA A 247 7.32 10.68 11.53
CA ALA A 247 8.04 10.22 12.73
C ALA A 247 9.03 9.06 12.50
N PRO A 248 8.67 7.97 11.78
CA PRO A 248 9.61 6.88 11.47
C PRO A 248 10.87 7.34 10.73
N TRP A 249 10.71 8.24 9.76
CA TRP A 249 11.81 8.73 8.94
C TRP A 249 12.66 9.78 9.68
N ALA A 250 12.02 10.58 10.55
CA ALA A 250 12.73 11.47 11.44
C ALA A 250 13.62 10.71 12.43
N ALA A 251 13.18 9.55 12.92
CA ALA A 251 13.97 8.68 13.79
C ALA A 251 15.19 8.08 13.08
N LEU A 252 15.07 7.70 11.81
CA LEU A 252 16.18 7.21 10.99
C LEU A 252 17.18 8.33 10.61
N GLY A 253 16.68 9.56 10.42
CA GLY A 253 17.47 10.71 10.00
C GLY A 253 17.74 10.74 8.50
N GLU A 254 18.25 11.89 8.02
CA GLU A 254 18.46 12.14 6.58
C GLU A 254 19.54 11.23 5.98
N ASP A 255 20.66 11.07 6.67
CA ASP A 255 21.78 10.24 6.20
C ASP A 255 21.37 8.76 6.14
N GLY A 256 20.69 8.26 7.18
CA GLY A 256 20.20 6.88 7.23
C GLY A 256 19.18 6.60 6.12
N ALA A 257 18.26 7.53 5.88
CA ALA A 257 17.30 7.41 4.80
C ALA A 257 17.95 7.48 3.41
N ALA A 258 18.91 8.39 3.21
CA ALA A 258 19.66 8.48 1.96
C ALA A 258 20.43 7.19 1.67
N ARG A 259 21.09 6.62 2.69
CA ARG A 259 21.79 5.34 2.59
C ARG A 259 20.83 4.20 2.27
N LEU A 260 19.67 4.14 2.92
CA LEU A 260 18.65 3.13 2.64
C LEU A 260 18.18 3.18 1.19
N VAL A 261 17.94 4.38 0.66
CA VAL A 261 17.53 4.58 -0.74
C VAL A 261 18.65 4.19 -1.72
N GLU A 262 19.90 4.53 -1.41
CA GLU A 262 21.07 4.13 -2.20
C GLU A 262 21.16 2.60 -2.33
N LEU A 263 21.10 1.88 -1.20
CA LEU A 263 21.14 0.42 -1.15
C LEU A 263 19.99 -0.23 -1.93
N ALA A 264 18.78 0.31 -1.76
CA ALA A 264 17.56 -0.30 -2.27
C ALA A 264 17.29 0.00 -3.75
N THR A 265 17.90 1.05 -4.30
CA THR A 265 17.66 1.52 -5.68
C THR A 265 17.98 0.44 -6.74
N PRO A 266 19.16 -0.22 -6.73
CA PRO A 266 19.45 -1.29 -7.70
C PRO A 266 18.45 -2.45 -7.65
N TRP A 267 17.96 -2.82 -6.47
CA TRP A 267 16.98 -3.92 -6.32
C TRP A 267 15.61 -3.52 -6.86
N ARG A 268 15.18 -2.28 -6.57
CA ARG A 268 13.94 -1.73 -7.14
C ARG A 268 14.00 -1.74 -8.66
N ASP A 269 15.11 -1.29 -9.23
CA ASP A 269 15.28 -1.20 -10.67
C ASP A 269 15.32 -2.59 -11.32
N ALA A 270 15.94 -3.58 -10.66
CA ALA A 270 15.90 -4.98 -11.09
C ALA A 270 14.47 -5.55 -11.09
N ILE A 271 13.67 -5.29 -10.05
CA ILE A 271 12.27 -5.72 -9.98
C ILE A 271 11.41 -5.07 -11.07
N VAL A 272 11.65 -3.78 -11.37
CA VAL A 272 10.98 -3.09 -12.48
C VAL A 272 11.39 -3.69 -13.83
N ALA A 273 12.69 -3.94 -14.04
CA ALA A 273 13.21 -4.54 -15.26
C ALA A 273 12.71 -5.98 -15.48
N ALA A 274 12.42 -6.72 -14.40
CA ALA A 274 11.82 -8.04 -14.44
C ALA A 274 10.34 -8.05 -14.87
N GLY A 275 9.71 -6.88 -15.10
CA GLY A 275 8.36 -6.78 -15.63
C GLY A 275 7.26 -7.16 -14.62
N VAL A 276 7.55 -7.08 -13.32
CA VAL A 276 6.59 -7.45 -12.25
C VAL A 276 5.32 -6.60 -12.28
N PHE A 277 5.42 -5.31 -12.65
CA PHE A 277 4.29 -4.39 -12.61
C PHE A 277 3.61 -4.26 -13.98
N PRO A 278 2.27 -4.43 -14.05
CA PRO A 278 1.54 -4.34 -15.31
C PRO A 278 1.61 -2.93 -15.94
N ALA A 279 1.84 -2.89 -17.25
CA ALA A 279 1.81 -1.65 -18.03
C ALA A 279 0.37 -1.08 -18.15
N GLY A 280 0.23 0.24 -18.28
CA GLY A 280 -1.04 0.89 -18.59
C GLY A 280 -2.06 0.96 -17.45
N VAL A 281 -1.68 0.59 -16.23
CA VAL A 281 -2.57 0.63 -15.04
C VAL A 281 -2.69 2.04 -14.44
N PHE A 282 -1.61 2.81 -14.50
CA PHE A 282 -1.53 4.15 -13.92
C PHE A 282 -1.89 5.24 -14.94
N GLY A 283 -2.30 6.39 -14.43
CA GLY A 283 -2.75 7.54 -15.20
C GLY A 283 -1.63 8.14 -16.07
N PRO A 284 -2.02 9.00 -17.04
CA PRO A 284 -1.11 9.48 -18.08
C PRO A 284 0.08 10.27 -17.52
N LYS A 285 -0.03 10.87 -16.33
CA LYS A 285 1.07 11.63 -15.72
C LYS A 285 2.12 10.74 -15.05
N VAL A 286 1.81 9.48 -14.74
CA VAL A 286 2.79 8.50 -14.20
C VAL A 286 3.73 7.99 -15.28
N ALA A 287 3.27 7.90 -16.54
CA ALA A 287 4.10 7.48 -17.66
C ALA A 287 5.15 8.54 -18.06
N VAL A 288 4.94 9.80 -17.68
CA VAL A 288 5.83 10.94 -18.00
C VAL A 288 6.87 11.20 -16.88
N SER A 289 6.68 10.59 -15.70
CA SER A 289 7.54 10.78 -14.52
C SER A 289 8.47 9.59 -14.23
N ARG A 290 8.58 8.63 -15.16
CA ARG A 290 9.52 7.50 -15.10
C ARG A 290 10.71 7.76 -15.99
#